data_AF-A0A939ZVP1-F1
#
_entry.id   AF-A0A939ZVP1-F1
#
_cell.length_a   1.000
_cell.length_b   1.000
_cell.length_c   1.000
_cell.angle_alpha   90.00
_cell.angle_beta   90.00
_cell.angle_gamma   90.00
#
_symmetry.space_group_name_H-M   'P 1'
#
loop_
_entity.id
_entity.type
_entity.pdbx_description
1 polymer ?
#
loop_
_entity_poly.entity_id
_entity_poly.type
_entity_poly.pdbx_seq_one_letter_code
_entity_poly.pdbx_strand_id
1 'polypeptide(L)'
;MNRTTFVPTLKAFSLAAAKSALAAAALFALCGLLSCSNLGESASYSQAQNSIAANLPAGKARVCGTIDGADSMSRSVVPTASAVTAAVSSYDVYAWNGTSVPKESPIHGTVVTSGGSTTFSIDLDYGSWYVRAEALDSSGNPILCKTSPLLTLHDTNPVANLSLSVGYAQDAGTGKLDLALTFDGTIGVEKILYELTGPSGPLSDTITVSSGATSVDFDDSLIPALGTLEPGQYNLVLEFRNGHGMLLARVEQTVHIYSNLTTNKVLGSSPYISSGNINITSAVAQSFLQSSIYVGGTGVGTSKAADDTNNGTQYDPIASLKRAFEIINNSTLTPTDGFKIFAQTDLELEENIDIATGQKITIYGTKRSGAPYTIDGGGTYSITAGGDSFDCSCICFNKIKGFKITAGQANFYACKITNGTAMSGGASSGCGGGLCVVGTGTKAVLAGCTISDCQASYGGGIYVSDDIGSGTSEVQLKDCLIGAESSVPAQNEVGKYSNIATSTGGGIYVGTSGKLTFSGNNKISYNCSAGNGGGINYNGSVDAEFAGVKIASNYAKNSGGGLY
;
A
#
# COMPACT_ATOMS: atom_id res chain seq x y z
N MET A 1 33.97 -59.90 -1.18
CA MET A 1 33.27 -61.15 -1.58
C MET A 1 32.06 -60.76 -2.43
N ASN A 2 31.68 -61.56 -3.43
CA ASN A 2 30.64 -61.19 -4.41
C ASN A 2 29.27 -61.79 -4.06
N ARG A 3 28.20 -61.05 -4.38
CA ARG A 3 26.75 -61.37 -4.54
C ARG A 3 26.02 -60.04 -4.39
N THR A 4 25.57 -59.31 -5.42
CA THR A 4 24.89 -59.65 -6.69
C THR A 4 23.50 -60.28 -6.52
N THR A 5 22.48 -59.49 -6.92
CA THR A 5 21.12 -59.86 -7.39
C THR A 5 20.21 -60.74 -6.52
N PHE A 6 18.98 -60.24 -6.25
CA PHE A 6 17.78 -60.80 -6.88
C PHE A 6 16.63 -59.77 -6.95
N VAL A 7 15.76 -59.89 -7.97
CA VAL A 7 14.53 -59.10 -8.17
C VAL A 7 13.41 -60.04 -8.60
N PRO A 8 12.18 -59.90 -8.07
CA PRO A 8 10.98 -60.42 -8.71
C PRO A 8 10.04 -59.30 -9.17
N THR A 9 9.45 -59.46 -10.35
CA THR A 9 8.38 -58.62 -10.92
C THR A 9 7.04 -59.37 -10.96
N LEU A 10 5.96 -58.67 -11.35
CA LEU A 10 4.58 -59.15 -11.52
C LEU A 10 3.83 -59.41 -10.19
N LYS A 11 2.53 -59.14 -10.09
CA LYS A 11 1.48 -59.12 -11.13
C LYS A 11 0.63 -57.84 -11.17
N ALA A 12 0.05 -57.58 -12.34
CA ALA A 12 -1.09 -56.69 -12.50
C ALA A 12 -2.41 -57.42 -12.17
N PHE A 13 -3.45 -56.65 -11.85
CA PHE A 13 -4.85 -57.04 -11.96
C PHE A 13 -5.64 -55.88 -12.60
N SER A 14 -6.77 -56.18 -13.24
CA SER A 14 -7.35 -55.31 -14.27
C SER A 14 -8.87 -55.14 -14.19
N LEU A 15 -9.32 -53.95 -14.61
CA LEU A 15 -10.57 -53.65 -15.31
C LEU A 15 -11.90 -53.60 -14.52
N ALA A 16 -12.66 -52.51 -14.76
CA ALA A 16 -14.13 -52.39 -14.68
C ALA A 16 -14.80 -52.55 -13.29
N ALA A 17 -16.01 -52.05 -12.99
CA ALA A 17 -16.97 -51.12 -13.63
C ALA A 17 -18.07 -50.77 -12.57
N ALA A 18 -18.94 -49.75 -12.68
CA ALA A 18 -19.04 -48.48 -13.43
C ALA A 18 -20.33 -47.74 -12.93
N LYS A 19 -20.79 -46.67 -13.61
CA LYS A 19 -22.05 -45.89 -13.35
C LYS A 19 -21.99 -44.98 -12.11
N SER A 20 -22.77 -43.88 -12.00
CA SER A 20 -23.63 -43.17 -12.97
C SER A 20 -23.90 -41.73 -12.50
N ALA A 21 -24.19 -40.82 -13.43
CA ALA A 21 -24.80 -39.51 -13.14
C ALA A 21 -26.32 -39.54 -13.34
N LEU A 22 -27.08 -38.70 -12.61
CA LEU A 22 -28.44 -38.30 -12.97
C LEU A 22 -28.87 -36.97 -12.28
N ALA A 23 -29.99 -36.41 -12.74
CA ALA A 23 -30.69 -35.18 -12.33
C ALA A 23 -30.75 -34.90 -10.80
N ALA A 24 -30.76 -33.66 -10.30
CA ALA A 24 -31.31 -32.36 -10.76
C ALA A 24 -32.78 -32.06 -10.38
N ALA A 25 -33.00 -30.83 -9.89
CA ALA A 25 -34.26 -30.08 -9.71
C ALA A 25 -35.36 -30.63 -8.77
N ALA A 26 -35.46 -30.03 -7.57
CA ALA A 26 -36.70 -29.88 -6.78
C ALA A 26 -36.71 -28.49 -6.10
N LEU A 27 -37.87 -28.02 -5.62
CA LEU A 27 -38.24 -26.59 -5.73
C LEU A 27 -39.35 -26.16 -4.74
N PHE A 28 -39.23 -24.95 -4.14
CA PHE A 28 -40.09 -24.32 -3.09
C PHE A 28 -40.10 -25.06 -1.72
N ALA A 29 -39.99 -24.48 -0.51
CA ALA A 29 -40.32 -23.17 0.12
C ALA A 29 -41.75 -23.05 0.72
N LEU A 30 -41.88 -22.74 2.03
CA LEU A 30 -42.62 -21.57 2.57
C LEU A 30 -42.57 -21.38 4.12
N CYS A 31 -42.56 -20.11 4.57
CA CYS A 31 -43.14 -19.47 5.78
C CYS A 31 -42.98 -20.00 7.24
N GLY A 32 -42.85 -19.04 8.19
CA GLY A 32 -43.04 -19.24 9.64
C GLY A 32 -42.14 -18.39 10.58
N LEU A 33 -41.94 -17.08 10.37
CA LEU A 33 -42.70 -15.93 10.94
C LEU A 33 -42.58 -15.66 12.47
N LEU A 34 -42.27 -14.38 12.79
CA LEU A 34 -42.28 -13.70 14.11
C LEU A 34 -41.14 -14.08 15.10
N SER A 35 -40.67 -13.19 16.00
CA SER A 35 -41.19 -11.87 16.44
C SER A 35 -40.13 -10.76 16.54
N CYS A 36 -40.57 -9.51 16.73
CA CYS A 36 -39.72 -8.31 16.86
C CYS A 36 -39.50 -7.87 18.32
N SER A 37 -38.48 -7.05 18.58
CA SER A 37 -38.61 -5.90 19.50
C SER A 37 -37.51 -4.82 19.35
N ASN A 38 -37.99 -3.58 19.24
CA ASN A 38 -37.41 -2.28 19.64
C ASN A 38 -36.05 -1.79 19.08
N LEU A 39 -36.17 -0.74 18.25
CA LEU A 39 -35.14 0.30 18.00
C LEU A 39 -35.10 1.33 19.14
N GLY A 40 -34.02 2.12 19.18
CA GLY A 40 -33.97 3.41 19.86
C GLY A 40 -33.65 4.54 18.87
N GLU A 41 -34.48 5.59 18.89
CA GLU A 41 -34.29 6.99 18.44
C GLU A 41 -33.26 7.27 17.31
N SER A 42 -33.63 7.57 16.05
CA SER A 42 -34.55 8.58 15.48
C SER A 42 -33.97 10.01 15.31
N ALA A 43 -33.46 10.28 14.10
CA ALA A 43 -33.42 11.62 13.50
C ALA A 43 -34.11 11.54 12.12
N SER A 44 -34.95 12.52 11.77
CA SER A 44 -35.98 12.35 10.73
C SER A 44 -35.59 12.91 9.35
N TYR A 45 -35.76 12.08 8.31
CA TYR A 45 -35.59 12.49 6.90
C TYR A 45 -36.66 11.84 5.98
N SER A 46 -37.94 12.08 6.29
CA SER A 46 -39.07 11.30 5.76
C SER A 46 -40.20 12.12 5.11
N GLN A 47 -39.89 12.96 4.11
CA GLN A 47 -40.92 13.57 3.23
C GLN A 47 -40.67 13.48 1.71
N ALA A 48 -39.53 12.94 1.24
CA ALA A 48 -39.21 12.93 -0.19
C ALA A 48 -39.72 11.71 -0.98
N GLN A 49 -39.95 10.55 -0.35
CA GLN A 49 -40.09 9.27 -1.08
C GLN A 49 -41.52 8.94 -1.59
N ASN A 50 -42.58 9.52 -1.01
CA ASN A 50 -43.97 9.12 -1.32
C ASN A 50 -44.57 9.76 -2.59
N SER A 51 -43.84 10.62 -3.31
CA SER A 51 -44.36 11.36 -4.48
C SER A 51 -43.96 10.76 -5.84
N ILE A 52 -43.00 9.83 -5.88
CA ILE A 52 -42.35 9.40 -7.14
C ILE A 52 -43.06 8.21 -7.81
N ALA A 53 -43.86 7.43 -7.08
CA ALA A 53 -44.45 6.18 -7.58
C ALA A 53 -45.69 6.35 -8.49
N ALA A 54 -46.21 7.56 -8.66
CA ALA A 54 -47.37 7.81 -9.50
C ALA A 54 -46.99 7.95 -10.99
N ASN A 55 -47.65 7.17 -11.85
CA ASN A 55 -47.53 7.15 -13.33
C ASN A 55 -46.35 6.38 -13.96
N LEU A 56 -45.82 5.35 -13.32
CA LEU A 56 -45.01 4.34 -14.04
C LEU A 56 -45.92 3.45 -14.93
N PRO A 57 -45.54 3.17 -16.20
CA PRO A 57 -46.20 2.17 -17.03
C PRO A 57 -46.14 0.76 -16.42
N ALA A 58 -47.17 -0.05 -16.65
CA ALA A 58 -47.18 -1.46 -16.26
C ALA A 58 -46.01 -2.22 -16.92
N GLY A 59 -45.28 -3.02 -16.14
CA GLY A 59 -44.07 -3.73 -16.59
C GLY A 59 -42.74 -3.05 -16.23
N LYS A 60 -42.77 -1.80 -15.74
CA LYS A 60 -41.58 -1.07 -15.32
C LYS A 60 -41.35 -1.07 -13.80
N ALA A 61 -40.09 -0.94 -13.42
CA ALA A 61 -39.64 -0.60 -12.07
C ALA A 61 -38.64 0.57 -12.15
N ARG A 62 -38.77 1.54 -11.23
CA ARG A 62 -37.80 2.62 -11.08
C ARG A 62 -36.65 2.16 -10.20
N VAL A 63 -35.42 2.46 -10.62
CA VAL A 63 -34.22 2.43 -9.78
C VAL A 63 -33.92 3.89 -9.41
N CYS A 64 -33.73 4.18 -8.13
CA CYS A 64 -33.25 5.47 -7.65
C CYS A 64 -31.91 5.30 -6.94
N GLY A 65 -31.17 6.39 -6.76
CA GLY A 65 -29.88 6.30 -6.08
C GLY A 65 -29.18 7.60 -5.81
N THR A 66 -28.05 7.48 -5.13
CA THR A 66 -27.04 8.53 -4.93
C THR A 66 -25.84 8.25 -5.83
N ILE A 67 -25.30 9.30 -6.43
CA ILE A 67 -23.94 9.29 -6.97
C ILE A 67 -23.07 9.95 -5.91
N ASP A 68 -22.34 9.15 -5.15
CA ASP A 68 -21.39 9.66 -4.18
C ASP A 68 -20.12 10.08 -4.94
N GLY A 69 -19.73 11.35 -4.80
CA GLY A 69 -18.46 11.85 -5.33
C GLY A 69 -17.28 11.08 -4.73
N ALA A 70 -16.19 10.96 -5.50
CA ALA A 70 -15.04 10.11 -5.18
C ALA A 70 -14.53 10.27 -3.74
N ASP A 71 -14.09 9.15 -3.16
CA ASP A 71 -13.93 8.92 -1.72
C ASP A 71 -13.36 10.07 -0.88
N SER A 72 -13.87 10.18 0.34
CA SER A 72 -13.40 11.09 1.42
C SER A 72 -12.02 10.71 1.99
N MET A 73 -11.13 10.14 1.16
CA MET A 73 -9.75 9.83 1.54
C MET A 73 -8.95 11.12 1.73
N SER A 74 -8.67 11.41 3.01
CA SER A 74 -7.74 12.46 3.40
C SER A 74 -6.37 12.23 2.75
N ARG A 75 -5.79 13.31 2.19
CA ARG A 75 -4.62 13.32 1.27
C ARG A 75 -4.89 12.99 -0.22
N SER A 76 -6.15 12.89 -0.67
CA SER A 76 -6.47 12.92 -2.11
C SER A 76 -6.22 14.30 -2.72
N VAL A 77 -5.93 14.36 -4.02
CA VAL A 77 -5.74 15.59 -4.81
C VAL A 77 -7.01 15.94 -5.57
N VAL A 78 -7.50 17.18 -5.37
CA VAL A 78 -8.66 17.74 -6.09
C VAL A 78 -8.19 18.67 -7.21
N PRO A 79 -8.70 18.53 -8.46
CA PRO A 79 -8.43 19.48 -9.53
C PRO A 79 -8.97 20.87 -9.15
N THR A 80 -8.09 21.86 -9.05
CA THR A 80 -8.49 23.20 -8.59
C THR A 80 -8.84 24.08 -9.79
N ALA A 81 -10.08 24.57 -9.82
CA ALA A 81 -10.62 25.32 -10.94
C ALA A 81 -9.99 26.71 -11.11
N SER A 82 -8.84 26.77 -11.80
CA SER A 82 -8.26 27.96 -12.41
C SER A 82 -7.26 27.56 -13.50
N ALA A 83 -7.38 28.19 -14.68
CA ALA A 83 -6.75 27.82 -15.96
C ALA A 83 -7.21 26.46 -16.55
N VAL A 84 -7.83 26.53 -17.74
CA VAL A 84 -8.22 25.43 -18.65
C VAL A 84 -9.12 24.33 -18.03
N THR A 85 -10.36 24.74 -17.76
CA THR A 85 -11.60 23.96 -18.00
C THR A 85 -11.51 22.45 -18.24
N ALA A 86 -11.64 21.67 -17.15
CA ALA A 86 -12.56 20.53 -17.10
C ALA A 86 -12.90 20.22 -15.63
N ALA A 87 -13.88 20.94 -15.07
CA ALA A 87 -14.59 20.47 -13.88
C ALA A 87 -15.67 19.47 -14.29
N VAL A 88 -16.18 18.65 -13.36
CA VAL A 88 -17.39 17.85 -13.60
C VAL A 88 -18.53 18.82 -13.93
N SER A 89 -18.97 18.86 -15.19
CA SER A 89 -20.03 19.75 -15.65
C SER A 89 -21.42 19.15 -15.52
N SER A 90 -21.48 17.82 -15.54
CA SER A 90 -22.70 17.04 -15.53
C SER A 90 -22.41 15.63 -15.00
N TYR A 91 -23.46 14.94 -14.60
CA TYR A 91 -23.46 13.52 -14.34
C TYR A 91 -24.46 12.86 -15.29
N ASP A 92 -24.13 11.67 -15.77
CA ASP A 92 -25.04 10.81 -16.53
C ASP A 92 -25.23 9.49 -15.77
N VAL A 93 -26.36 8.84 -16.01
CA VAL A 93 -26.60 7.47 -15.57
C VAL A 93 -27.29 6.72 -16.68
N TYR A 94 -26.81 5.52 -16.98
CA TYR A 94 -27.46 4.66 -17.95
C TYR A 94 -27.42 3.19 -17.55
N ALA A 95 -28.31 2.40 -18.13
CA ALA A 95 -28.43 0.99 -17.85
C ALA A 95 -28.58 0.15 -19.12
N TRP A 96 -28.15 -1.10 -19.01
CA TRP A 96 -28.24 -2.08 -20.09
C TRP A 96 -28.45 -3.50 -19.57
N ASN A 97 -28.93 -4.37 -20.46
CA ASN A 97 -29.11 -5.79 -20.25
C ASN A 97 -27.95 -6.57 -20.90
N GLY A 98 -27.47 -7.62 -20.25
CA GLY A 98 -26.39 -8.49 -20.76
C GLY A 98 -24.98 -8.20 -20.22
N THR A 99 -24.06 -9.11 -20.50
CA THR A 99 -22.77 -9.29 -19.78
C THR A 99 -21.63 -8.36 -20.20
N SER A 100 -21.89 -7.29 -20.93
CA SER A 100 -20.88 -6.34 -21.42
C SER A 100 -21.49 -4.97 -21.71
N VAL A 101 -20.70 -3.90 -21.58
CA VAL A 101 -21.12 -2.53 -21.96
C VAL A 101 -21.64 -2.53 -23.41
N PRO A 102 -22.75 -1.85 -23.74
CA PRO A 102 -23.39 -2.02 -25.04
C PRO A 102 -22.65 -1.39 -26.22
N LYS A 103 -22.94 -1.92 -27.41
CA LYS A 103 -22.83 -1.20 -28.69
C LYS A 103 -24.17 -0.70 -29.23
N GLU A 104 -25.26 -0.89 -28.48
CA GLU A 104 -26.63 -0.49 -28.84
C GLU A 104 -27.23 0.39 -27.73
N SER A 105 -28.15 1.28 -28.09
CA SER A 105 -28.59 2.41 -27.26
C SER A 105 -28.97 2.03 -25.82
N PRO A 106 -28.21 2.45 -24.80
CA PRO A 106 -28.57 2.19 -23.41
C PRO A 106 -29.74 3.07 -22.98
N ILE A 107 -30.44 2.67 -21.91
CA ILE A 107 -31.49 3.52 -21.31
C ILE A 107 -30.78 4.54 -20.43
N HIS A 108 -30.97 5.84 -20.68
CA HIS A 108 -30.50 6.91 -19.78
C HIS A 108 -31.54 7.23 -18.71
N GLY A 109 -31.06 7.58 -17.52
CA GLY A 109 -31.86 8.08 -16.41
C GLY A 109 -31.85 9.61 -16.32
N THR A 110 -32.57 10.13 -15.34
CA THR A 110 -32.51 11.54 -14.92
C THR A 110 -31.56 11.68 -13.74
N VAL A 111 -30.67 12.68 -13.77
CA VAL A 111 -29.75 13.00 -12.67
C VAL A 111 -30.03 14.40 -12.13
N VAL A 112 -29.99 14.55 -10.81
CA VAL A 112 -30.30 15.79 -10.08
C VAL A 112 -29.27 16.02 -8.98
N THR A 113 -28.48 17.09 -9.12
CA THR A 113 -27.52 17.55 -8.10
C THR A 113 -28.11 18.71 -7.29
N SER A 114 -28.14 18.57 -5.96
CA SER A 114 -28.67 19.58 -5.04
C SER A 114 -27.97 19.50 -3.68
N GLY A 115 -27.64 20.65 -3.09
CA GLY A 115 -27.07 20.73 -1.73
C GLY A 115 -25.73 19.99 -1.53
N GLY A 116 -25.00 19.66 -2.60
CA GLY A 116 -23.77 18.86 -2.54
C GLY A 116 -23.98 17.34 -2.69
N SER A 117 -25.23 16.87 -2.80
CA SER A 117 -25.56 15.48 -3.14
C SER A 117 -26.01 15.39 -4.60
N THR A 118 -25.53 14.37 -5.32
CA THR A 118 -26.08 13.97 -6.62
C THR A 118 -26.96 12.76 -6.44
N THR A 119 -28.17 12.82 -7.00
CA THR A 119 -29.16 11.73 -6.98
C THR A 119 -29.59 11.39 -8.41
N PHE A 120 -30.01 10.15 -8.65
CA PHE A 120 -30.48 9.72 -9.95
C PHE A 120 -31.75 8.88 -9.88
N SER A 121 -32.48 8.80 -11.00
CA SER A 121 -33.53 7.81 -11.19
C SER A 121 -33.65 7.35 -12.64
N ILE A 122 -33.90 6.05 -12.86
CA ILE A 122 -34.01 5.42 -14.18
C ILE A 122 -35.14 4.38 -14.19
N ASP A 123 -35.92 4.33 -15.27
CA ASP A 123 -37.10 3.48 -15.42
C ASP A 123 -36.83 2.28 -16.32
N LEU A 124 -36.70 1.10 -15.72
CA LEU A 124 -36.28 -0.14 -16.37
C LEU A 124 -37.43 -1.14 -16.45
N ASP A 125 -37.45 -1.96 -17.51
CA ASP A 125 -38.39 -3.08 -17.63
C ASP A 125 -37.91 -4.28 -16.78
N TYR A 126 -38.80 -5.21 -16.43
CA TYR A 126 -38.40 -6.41 -15.67
C TYR A 126 -37.32 -7.23 -16.40
N GLY A 127 -36.29 -7.66 -15.66
CA GLY A 127 -35.09 -8.30 -16.22
C GLY A 127 -33.84 -8.06 -15.38
N SER A 128 -32.68 -8.45 -15.92
CA SER A 128 -31.37 -8.24 -15.29
C SER A 128 -30.61 -7.13 -16.00
N TRP A 129 -30.14 -6.16 -15.22
CA TRP A 129 -29.55 -4.90 -15.68
C TRP A 129 -28.23 -4.60 -14.97
N TYR A 130 -27.30 -3.98 -15.69
CA TYR A 130 -26.24 -3.19 -15.08
C TYR A 130 -26.63 -1.72 -15.14
N VAL A 131 -26.30 -0.95 -14.10
CA VAL A 131 -26.45 0.51 -14.05
C VAL A 131 -25.05 1.11 -13.93
N ARG A 132 -24.71 2.06 -14.79
CA ARG A 132 -23.44 2.81 -14.75
C ARG A 132 -23.73 4.28 -14.55
N ALA A 133 -23.13 4.85 -13.50
CA ALA A 133 -23.10 6.29 -13.27
C ALA A 133 -21.76 6.84 -13.76
N GLU A 134 -21.76 8.01 -14.39
CA GLU A 134 -20.57 8.70 -14.88
C GLU A 134 -20.59 10.17 -14.48
N ALA A 135 -19.41 10.72 -14.19
CA ALA A 135 -19.19 12.16 -14.08
C ALA A 135 -18.54 12.63 -15.38
N LEU A 136 -19.14 13.60 -16.07
CA LEU A 136 -18.72 14.02 -17.41
C LEU A 136 -17.98 15.37 -17.39
N ASP A 137 -17.04 15.52 -18.33
CA ASP A 137 -16.46 16.81 -18.70
C ASP A 137 -17.42 17.65 -19.55
N SER A 138 -17.04 18.91 -19.81
CA SER A 138 -17.82 19.86 -20.61
C SER A 138 -17.95 19.51 -22.09
N SER A 139 -17.25 18.46 -22.55
CA SER A 139 -17.32 17.90 -23.90
C SER A 139 -18.20 16.64 -23.96
N GLY A 140 -18.63 16.12 -22.80
CA GLY A 140 -19.41 14.89 -22.66
C GLY A 140 -18.58 13.60 -22.44
N ASN A 141 -17.26 13.70 -22.20
CA ASN A 141 -16.42 12.53 -21.93
C ASN A 141 -16.48 12.11 -20.45
N PRO A 142 -16.49 10.80 -20.13
CA PRO A 142 -16.47 10.33 -18.75
C PRO A 142 -15.10 10.52 -18.08
N ILE A 143 -15.11 11.25 -16.96
CA ILE A 143 -13.99 11.50 -16.05
C ILE A 143 -13.89 10.38 -15.00
N LEU A 144 -15.04 10.11 -14.37
CA LEU A 144 -15.25 9.09 -13.35
C LEU A 144 -16.40 8.19 -13.80
N CYS A 145 -16.36 6.91 -13.45
CA CYS A 145 -17.47 5.99 -13.66
C CYS A 145 -17.61 4.98 -12.52
N LYS A 146 -18.80 4.38 -12.40
CA LYS A 146 -19.03 3.17 -11.61
C LYS A 146 -20.15 2.35 -12.23
N THR A 147 -19.84 1.09 -12.56
CA THR A 147 -20.86 0.09 -12.91
C THR A 147 -21.30 -0.65 -11.64
N SER A 148 -22.60 -0.90 -11.51
CA SER A 148 -23.19 -1.70 -10.43
C SER A 148 -22.84 -3.19 -10.53
N PRO A 149 -23.06 -3.99 -9.47
CA PRO A 149 -23.36 -5.41 -9.63
C PRO A 149 -24.59 -5.63 -10.52
N LEU A 150 -24.81 -6.86 -11.01
CA LEU A 150 -25.99 -7.18 -11.81
C LEU A 150 -27.28 -7.05 -10.95
N LEU A 151 -28.09 -6.05 -11.24
CA LEU A 151 -29.37 -5.79 -10.60
C LEU A 151 -30.47 -6.59 -11.31
N THR A 152 -31.20 -7.44 -10.61
CA THR A 152 -32.34 -8.16 -11.20
C THR A 152 -33.66 -7.62 -10.64
N LEU A 153 -34.53 -7.19 -11.55
CA LEU A 153 -35.80 -6.53 -11.25
C LEU A 153 -36.95 -7.53 -11.45
N HIS A 154 -37.54 -7.91 -10.33
CA HIS A 154 -38.76 -8.72 -10.27
C HIS A 154 -40.00 -7.85 -9.99
N ASP A 155 -41.17 -8.47 -10.08
CA ASP A 155 -42.46 -7.82 -10.27
C ASP A 155 -43.02 -7.06 -9.05
N THR A 156 -43.65 -5.92 -9.33
CA THR A 156 -44.55 -5.15 -8.43
C THR A 156 -44.04 -4.81 -7.01
N ASN A 157 -42.82 -4.27 -6.87
CA ASN A 157 -42.48 -3.44 -5.71
C ASN A 157 -41.63 -2.20 -6.13
N PRO A 158 -41.83 -1.00 -5.55
CA PRO A 158 -41.29 0.23 -6.11
C PRO A 158 -39.93 0.62 -5.54
N VAL A 159 -39.12 1.28 -6.37
CA VAL A 159 -37.84 1.92 -6.03
C VAL A 159 -36.79 0.96 -5.45
N ALA A 160 -36.02 0.33 -6.35
CA ALA A 160 -34.72 -0.21 -5.98
C ALA A 160 -33.77 0.96 -5.67
N ASN A 161 -33.22 1.03 -4.45
CA ASN A 161 -32.24 2.05 -4.07
C ASN A 161 -30.82 1.52 -4.25
N LEU A 162 -29.97 2.28 -4.95
CA LEU A 162 -28.60 1.92 -5.28
C LEU A 162 -27.67 3.12 -5.07
N SER A 163 -26.68 3.05 -4.18
CA SER A 163 -25.59 4.05 -4.22
C SER A 163 -24.50 3.62 -5.20
N LEU A 164 -24.00 4.58 -5.98
CA LEU A 164 -22.89 4.43 -6.90
C LEU A 164 -21.81 5.46 -6.58
N SER A 165 -20.86 5.09 -5.73
CA SER A 165 -19.64 5.87 -5.52
C SER A 165 -18.78 5.81 -6.78
N VAL A 166 -18.62 6.95 -7.47
CA VAL A 166 -17.91 7.00 -8.77
C VAL A 166 -16.40 7.02 -8.60
N GLY A 167 -15.71 6.09 -9.27
CA GLY A 167 -14.26 5.94 -9.26
C GLY A 167 -13.63 6.31 -10.60
N TYR A 168 -12.31 6.14 -10.74
CA TYR A 168 -11.58 6.45 -11.97
C TYR A 168 -12.16 5.74 -13.19
N ALA A 169 -12.43 6.45 -14.28
CA ALA A 169 -12.81 5.84 -15.55
C ALA A 169 -11.59 5.19 -16.21
N GLN A 170 -11.50 3.85 -16.16
CA GLN A 170 -10.39 3.11 -16.79
C GLN A 170 -10.64 2.75 -18.26
N ASP A 171 -11.89 2.78 -18.72
CA ASP A 171 -12.27 2.35 -20.09
C ASP A 171 -12.14 3.47 -21.15
N ALA A 172 -11.78 4.70 -20.76
CA ALA A 172 -11.83 5.88 -21.63
C ALA A 172 -10.72 6.89 -21.31
N GLY A 173 -10.13 7.46 -22.36
CA GLY A 173 -9.26 8.65 -22.32
C GLY A 173 -7.92 8.49 -21.58
N THR A 174 -7.15 9.58 -21.59
CA THR A 174 -5.93 9.78 -20.78
C THR A 174 -6.07 11.09 -20.00
N GLY A 175 -5.34 11.22 -18.89
CA GLY A 175 -5.24 12.48 -18.15
C GLY A 175 -3.88 13.17 -18.37
N LYS A 176 -3.82 14.45 -17.99
CA LYS A 176 -2.61 15.26 -17.97
C LYS A 176 -2.14 15.54 -16.52
N LEU A 177 -0.83 15.62 -16.30
CA LEU A 177 -0.20 16.22 -15.13
C LEU A 177 0.47 17.55 -15.52
N ASP A 178 0.26 18.61 -14.74
CA ASP A 178 0.64 19.99 -15.11
C ASP A 178 0.95 20.82 -13.84
N LEU A 179 2.07 20.53 -13.18
CA LEU A 179 2.36 21.11 -11.86
C LEU A 179 3.30 22.32 -11.94
N ALA A 180 2.83 23.47 -11.47
CA ALA A 180 3.69 24.63 -11.25
C ALA A 180 4.67 24.36 -10.09
N LEU A 181 5.96 24.24 -10.40
CA LEU A 181 7.04 24.12 -9.43
C LEU A 181 7.70 25.50 -9.25
N THR A 182 7.70 26.05 -8.03
CA THR A 182 8.42 27.29 -7.71
C THR A 182 9.53 27.03 -6.70
N PHE A 183 10.60 27.82 -6.77
CA PHE A 183 11.73 27.71 -5.86
C PHE A 183 12.47 29.04 -5.71
N ASP A 184 13.09 29.21 -4.56
CA ASP A 184 13.87 30.40 -4.25
C ASP A 184 15.13 30.47 -5.13
N GLY A 185 15.32 31.58 -5.85
CA GLY A 185 16.48 31.75 -6.73
C GLY A 185 17.82 31.71 -5.99
N THR A 186 17.82 31.91 -4.67
CA THR A 186 19.03 31.86 -3.83
C THR A 186 19.47 30.45 -3.44
N ILE A 187 18.61 29.42 -3.54
CA ILE A 187 19.01 28.03 -3.23
C ILE A 187 19.75 27.33 -4.38
N GLY A 188 19.77 27.93 -5.59
CA GLY A 188 20.57 27.44 -6.71
C GLY A 188 20.12 26.10 -7.28
N VAL A 189 18.82 25.93 -7.55
CA VAL A 189 18.32 24.77 -8.31
C VAL A 189 18.79 24.89 -9.77
N GLU A 190 19.53 23.88 -10.23
CA GLU A 190 19.97 23.74 -11.63
C GLU A 190 19.40 22.47 -12.29
N LYS A 191 18.90 21.51 -11.50
CA LYS A 191 18.33 20.25 -11.97
C LYS A 191 17.15 19.84 -11.09
N ILE A 192 16.10 19.27 -11.69
CA ILE A 192 15.02 18.59 -10.97
C ILE A 192 14.95 17.18 -11.55
N LEU A 193 15.27 16.17 -10.74
CA LEU A 193 15.03 14.78 -11.10
C LEU A 193 13.60 14.44 -10.65
N TYR A 194 12.88 13.68 -11.46
CA TYR A 194 11.55 13.21 -11.09
C TYR A 194 11.40 11.70 -11.28
N GLU A 195 10.55 11.09 -10.47
CA GLU A 195 10.06 9.72 -10.63
C GLU A 195 8.55 9.71 -10.39
N LEU A 196 7.78 9.33 -11.41
CA LEU A 196 6.33 9.25 -11.39
C LEU A 196 5.92 7.78 -11.62
N THR A 197 5.54 7.10 -10.55
CA THR A 197 5.26 5.65 -10.56
C THR A 197 3.76 5.40 -10.40
N GLY A 198 3.13 4.74 -11.39
CA GLY A 198 1.69 4.45 -11.41
C GLY A 198 1.32 3.20 -12.21
N PRO A 199 0.07 3.09 -12.72
CA PRO A 199 -0.45 1.88 -13.36
C PRO A 199 0.40 1.35 -14.54
N SER A 200 0.86 2.25 -15.39
CA SER A 200 1.71 1.96 -16.55
C SER A 200 3.20 1.75 -16.21
N GLY A 201 3.58 1.80 -14.94
CA GLY A 201 4.97 1.70 -14.46
C GLY A 201 5.62 3.04 -14.06
N PRO A 202 6.95 3.08 -13.91
CA PRO A 202 7.70 4.28 -13.57
C PRO A 202 8.10 5.10 -14.80
N LEU A 203 7.79 6.41 -14.78
CA LEU A 203 8.33 7.43 -15.69
C LEU A 203 9.35 8.29 -14.91
N SER A 204 10.57 8.43 -15.40
CA SER A 204 11.59 9.27 -14.75
C SER A 204 12.57 9.89 -15.75
N ASP A 205 12.95 11.15 -15.50
CA ASP A 205 13.98 11.88 -16.24
C ASP A 205 14.55 13.05 -15.41
N THR A 206 15.44 13.86 -15.99
CA THR A 206 16.06 15.05 -15.38
C THR A 206 15.72 16.32 -16.14
N ILE A 207 14.93 17.19 -15.53
CA ILE A 207 14.75 18.56 -16.00
C ILE A 207 16.03 19.35 -15.71
N THR A 208 16.56 20.05 -16.71
CA THR A 208 17.62 21.06 -16.52
C THR A 208 16.98 22.42 -16.31
N VAL A 209 17.34 23.11 -15.22
CA VAL A 209 16.82 24.42 -14.84
C VAL A 209 17.78 25.51 -15.31
N SER A 210 17.24 26.54 -15.96
CA SER A 210 18.04 27.68 -16.41
C SER A 210 18.61 28.46 -15.23
N SER A 211 19.90 28.83 -15.28
CA SER A 211 20.59 29.60 -14.24
C SER A 211 19.82 30.87 -13.86
N GLY A 212 19.37 30.95 -12.61
CA GLY A 212 18.63 32.10 -12.08
C GLY A 212 17.11 32.06 -12.31
N ALA A 213 16.55 30.97 -12.83
CA ALA A 213 15.11 30.73 -12.81
C ALA A 213 14.60 30.57 -11.36
N THR A 214 13.31 30.82 -11.16
CA THR A 214 12.60 30.66 -9.88
C THR A 214 11.33 29.79 -10.02
N SER A 215 11.09 29.26 -11.21
CA SER A 215 9.98 28.36 -11.51
C SER A 215 10.30 27.44 -12.69
N VAL A 216 9.61 26.30 -12.72
CA VAL A 216 9.54 25.34 -13.82
C VAL A 216 8.11 24.82 -13.89
N ASP A 217 7.53 24.80 -15.08
CA ASP A 217 6.24 24.17 -15.32
C ASP A 217 6.47 22.68 -15.61
N PHE A 218 5.88 21.79 -14.81
CA PHE A 218 6.02 20.34 -14.90
C PHE A 218 4.87 19.76 -15.73
N ASP A 219 4.96 19.93 -17.04
CA ASP A 219 3.85 19.73 -17.99
C ASP A 219 4.24 18.88 -19.22
N ASP A 220 3.33 18.80 -20.18
CA ASP A 220 3.50 18.09 -21.46
C ASP A 220 4.36 18.85 -22.50
N SER A 221 4.57 20.16 -22.32
CA SER A 221 5.49 20.93 -23.16
C SER A 221 6.96 20.59 -22.85
N LEU A 222 7.25 20.30 -21.58
CA LEU A 222 8.56 19.88 -21.09
C LEU A 222 8.74 18.35 -21.13
N ILE A 223 7.71 17.59 -20.78
CA ILE A 223 7.72 16.13 -20.70
C ILE A 223 6.46 15.57 -21.39
N PRO A 224 6.48 15.27 -22.70
CA PRO A 224 5.28 14.89 -23.46
C PRO A 224 4.49 13.69 -22.92
N ALA A 225 5.14 12.78 -22.19
CA ALA A 225 4.48 11.66 -21.52
C ALA A 225 3.48 12.10 -20.42
N LEU A 226 3.65 13.29 -19.83
CA LEU A 226 2.72 13.83 -18.83
C LEU A 226 1.37 14.23 -19.41
N GLY A 227 1.24 14.38 -20.74
CA GLY A 227 -0.03 14.68 -21.42
C GLY A 227 -0.89 13.45 -21.74
N THR A 228 -0.38 12.23 -21.52
CA THR A 228 -1.02 10.97 -21.95
C THR A 228 -0.98 9.88 -20.88
N LEU A 229 -1.18 10.27 -19.62
CA LEU A 229 -1.15 9.35 -18.48
C LEU A 229 -2.44 8.52 -18.36
N GLU A 230 -2.32 7.25 -17.99
CA GLU A 230 -3.47 6.38 -17.69
C GLU A 230 -4.21 6.87 -16.44
N PRO A 231 -5.57 6.90 -16.40
CA PRO A 231 -6.33 7.30 -15.22
C PRO A 231 -6.06 6.40 -14.00
N GLY A 232 -5.70 7.01 -12.86
CA GLY A 232 -5.36 6.29 -11.63
C GLY A 232 -4.54 7.10 -10.63
N GLN A 233 -4.04 6.41 -9.62
CA GLN A 233 -3.18 6.98 -8.58
C GLN A 233 -1.70 6.74 -8.92
N TYR A 234 -0.88 7.80 -8.80
CA TYR A 234 0.57 7.76 -8.99
C TYR A 234 1.28 8.28 -7.74
N ASN A 235 2.51 7.82 -7.50
CA ASN A 235 3.44 8.43 -6.57
C ASN A 235 4.44 9.30 -7.36
N LEU A 236 4.49 10.59 -7.06
CA LEU A 236 5.44 11.55 -7.64
C LEU A 236 6.52 11.88 -6.62
N VAL A 237 7.77 11.56 -6.97
CA VAL A 237 8.98 12.01 -6.28
C VAL A 237 9.63 13.13 -7.10
N LEU A 238 9.99 14.24 -6.46
CA LEU A 238 10.78 15.32 -7.05
C LEU A 238 12.03 15.59 -6.20
N GLU A 239 13.19 15.61 -6.83
CA GLU A 239 14.48 15.88 -6.21
C GLU A 239 15.14 17.13 -6.83
N PHE A 240 15.11 18.23 -6.08
CA PHE A 240 15.68 19.51 -6.47
C PHE A 240 17.18 19.51 -6.19
N ARG A 241 18.02 19.77 -7.19
CA ARG A 241 19.49 19.67 -7.10
C ARG A 241 20.21 20.88 -7.69
N ASN A 242 21.39 21.20 -7.14
CA ASN A 242 22.30 22.20 -7.71
C ASN A 242 23.19 21.60 -8.84
N GLY A 243 24.04 22.41 -9.46
CA GLY A 243 24.91 22.00 -10.58
C GLY A 243 25.88 20.88 -10.22
N HIS A 244 26.42 20.93 -9.00
CA HIS A 244 27.28 19.90 -8.40
C HIS A 244 26.53 18.59 -8.07
N GLY A 245 25.20 18.60 -8.08
CA GLY A 245 24.34 17.44 -7.84
C GLY A 245 23.90 17.25 -6.39
N MET A 246 24.16 18.20 -5.49
CA MET A 246 23.64 18.16 -4.12
C MET A 246 22.11 18.27 -4.12
N LEU A 247 21.45 17.41 -3.34
CA LEU A 247 20.01 17.41 -3.07
C LEU A 247 19.65 18.52 -2.09
N LEU A 248 18.88 19.51 -2.57
CA LEU A 248 18.44 20.71 -1.86
C LEU A 248 17.09 20.50 -1.16
N ALA A 249 16.21 19.73 -1.81
CA ALA A 249 14.92 19.31 -1.27
C ALA A 249 14.45 18.03 -1.98
N ARG A 250 13.73 17.17 -1.26
CA ARG A 250 13.04 15.99 -1.81
C ARG A 250 11.56 16.01 -1.38
N VAL A 251 10.70 16.05 -2.38
CA VAL A 251 9.23 16.06 -2.28
C VAL A 251 8.71 14.69 -2.70
N GLU A 252 7.75 14.14 -1.96
CA GLU A 252 7.06 12.89 -2.29
C GLU A 252 5.57 13.10 -2.11
N GLN A 253 4.77 12.88 -3.15
CA GLN A 253 3.35 13.21 -3.19
C GLN A 253 2.55 12.19 -4.00
N THR A 254 1.42 11.75 -3.45
CA THR A 254 0.39 11.06 -4.22
C THR A 254 -0.29 12.06 -5.16
N VAL A 255 -0.33 11.76 -6.46
CA VAL A 255 -1.14 12.51 -7.43
C VAL A 255 -2.18 11.61 -8.07
N HIS A 256 -3.37 12.15 -8.32
CA HIS A 256 -4.48 11.42 -8.93
C HIS A 256 -4.68 11.96 -10.35
N ILE A 257 -4.64 11.07 -11.33
CA ILE A 257 -4.87 11.35 -12.73
C ILE A 257 -6.28 10.89 -13.09
N TYR A 258 -7.05 11.76 -13.70
CA TYR A 258 -8.43 11.50 -14.11
C TYR A 258 -8.56 11.60 -15.62
N SER A 259 -9.48 10.85 -16.22
CA SER A 259 -9.64 10.83 -17.67
C SER A 259 -10.07 12.20 -18.21
N ASN A 260 -9.39 12.65 -19.27
CA ASN A 260 -9.58 13.93 -19.96
C ASN A 260 -9.37 15.19 -19.09
N LEU A 261 -8.83 15.04 -17.86
CA LEU A 261 -8.54 16.17 -16.97
C LEU A 261 -7.06 16.48 -16.90
N THR A 262 -6.77 17.74 -16.56
CA THR A 262 -5.44 18.19 -16.14
C THR A 262 -5.37 18.28 -14.62
N THR A 263 -4.53 17.44 -14.00
CA THR A 263 -4.18 17.54 -12.58
C THR A 263 -3.11 18.61 -12.41
N ASN A 264 -3.54 19.83 -12.08
CA ASN A 264 -2.69 21.03 -12.06
C ASN A 264 -2.28 21.53 -10.66
N LYS A 265 -2.58 20.76 -9.62
CA LYS A 265 -2.30 21.07 -8.20
C LYS A 265 -1.99 19.81 -7.42
N VAL A 266 -1.46 20.00 -6.22
CA VAL A 266 -1.31 18.99 -5.18
C VAL A 266 -2.08 19.43 -3.93
N LEU A 267 -2.74 18.53 -3.22
CA LEU A 267 -3.35 18.82 -1.92
C LEU A 267 -2.54 18.19 -0.79
N GLY A 268 -2.28 18.98 0.24
CA GLY A 268 -1.62 18.55 1.46
C GLY A 268 -1.19 19.73 2.31
N SER A 269 -1.07 19.50 3.61
CA SER A 269 -0.46 20.44 4.56
C SER A 269 1.01 20.05 4.77
N SER A 270 1.88 20.42 3.84
CA SER A 270 3.33 20.17 3.90
C SER A 270 4.09 21.49 3.71
N PRO A 271 5.28 21.69 4.30
CA PRO A 271 6.03 22.95 4.18
C PRO A 271 6.33 23.39 2.74
N TYR A 272 6.39 22.45 1.79
CA TYR A 272 6.61 22.70 0.38
C TYR A 272 5.33 22.78 -0.46
N ILE A 273 4.12 22.78 0.13
CA ILE A 273 2.85 22.97 -0.61
C ILE A 273 2.25 24.32 -0.23
N SER A 274 2.03 25.19 -1.22
CA SER A 274 1.42 26.50 -1.02
C SER A 274 0.41 26.82 -2.13
N SER A 275 -0.84 27.09 -1.77
CA SER A 275 -1.96 27.27 -2.73
C SER A 275 -2.06 26.15 -3.79
N GLY A 276 -1.71 24.94 -3.36
CA GLY A 276 -1.63 23.72 -4.17
C GLY A 276 -0.47 23.63 -5.18
N ASN A 277 0.44 24.60 -5.21
CA ASN A 277 1.71 24.52 -5.95
C ASN A 277 2.79 23.89 -5.06
N ILE A 278 3.82 23.30 -5.69
CA ILE A 278 5.03 22.86 -4.99
C ILE A 278 6.00 24.05 -4.94
N ASN A 279 6.40 24.48 -3.74
CA ASN A 279 7.19 25.69 -3.51
C ASN A 279 8.37 25.45 -2.56
N ILE A 280 9.59 25.42 -3.11
CA ILE A 280 10.83 25.20 -2.34
C ILE A 280 11.46 26.54 -1.94
N THR A 281 11.05 27.07 -0.79
CA THR A 281 11.65 28.27 -0.20
C THR A 281 13.03 27.99 0.42
N SER A 282 13.84 29.03 0.64
CA SER A 282 15.10 28.90 1.40
C SER A 282 14.93 28.23 2.77
N ALA A 283 13.83 28.52 3.48
CA ALA A 283 13.56 27.90 4.79
C ALA A 283 13.26 26.39 4.67
N VAL A 284 12.55 25.97 3.61
CA VAL A 284 12.28 24.55 3.32
C VAL A 284 13.59 23.83 2.98
N ALA A 285 14.41 24.40 2.09
CA ALA A 285 15.70 23.80 1.72
C ALA A 285 16.68 23.74 2.90
N GLN A 286 16.75 24.79 3.71
CA GLN A 286 17.58 24.80 4.93
C GLN A 286 17.11 23.76 5.94
N SER A 287 15.80 23.65 6.19
CA SER A 287 15.24 22.63 7.08
C SER A 287 15.52 21.21 6.58
N PHE A 288 15.38 20.97 5.27
CA PHE A 288 15.72 19.69 4.64
C PHE A 288 17.21 19.36 4.78
N LEU A 289 18.10 20.31 4.51
CA LEU A 289 19.56 20.11 4.64
C LEU A 289 19.99 19.88 6.10
N GLN A 290 19.29 20.47 7.08
CA GLN A 290 19.54 20.27 8.50
C GLN A 290 18.96 18.97 9.07
N SER A 291 17.98 18.36 8.39
CA SER A 291 17.37 17.07 8.77
C SER A 291 17.82 15.88 7.92
N SER A 292 18.62 16.11 6.87
CA SER A 292 19.13 15.08 5.97
C SER A 292 20.56 14.67 6.30
N ILE A 293 20.77 13.38 6.59
CA ILE A 293 22.06 12.81 6.99
C ILE A 293 22.49 11.76 5.96
N TYR A 294 23.72 11.88 5.46
CA TYR A 294 24.30 11.01 4.44
C TYR A 294 25.32 10.06 5.06
N VAL A 295 25.15 8.75 4.80
CA VAL A 295 25.87 7.68 5.50
C VAL A 295 26.61 6.76 4.52
N GLY A 296 27.92 6.62 4.76
CA GLY A 296 28.88 5.87 4.00
C GLY A 296 29.19 6.46 2.62
N GLY A 297 29.92 5.70 1.79
CA GLY A 297 30.23 6.06 0.41
C GLY A 297 31.27 7.18 0.31
N THR A 298 30.99 8.19 -0.51
CA THR A 298 31.94 9.28 -0.83
C THR A 298 31.17 10.57 -1.17
N GLY A 299 31.64 11.69 -0.65
CA GLY A 299 31.05 13.01 -0.85
C GLY A 299 30.98 13.42 -2.33
N VAL A 300 29.82 13.92 -2.75
CA VAL A 300 29.49 14.25 -4.14
C VAL A 300 30.37 15.40 -4.63
N GLY A 301 31.28 15.12 -5.56
CA GLY A 301 32.19 16.14 -6.13
C GLY A 301 33.36 16.55 -5.24
N THR A 302 33.38 16.19 -3.95
CA THR A 302 34.52 16.42 -3.05
C THR A 302 35.54 15.29 -3.05
N SER A 303 35.15 14.09 -3.49
CA SER A 303 35.92 12.84 -3.34
C SER A 303 36.26 12.49 -1.88
N LYS A 304 35.62 13.14 -0.90
CA LYS A 304 35.89 12.91 0.53
C LYS A 304 35.24 11.59 0.97
N ALA A 305 36.05 10.68 1.52
CA ALA A 305 35.55 9.43 2.08
C ALA A 305 34.67 9.69 3.32
N ALA A 306 33.74 8.77 3.58
CA ALA A 306 32.89 8.82 4.75
C ALA A 306 33.68 8.55 6.04
N ASP A 307 33.43 9.35 7.09
CA ASP A 307 34.12 9.32 8.38
C ASP A 307 33.20 9.95 9.45
N ASP A 308 33.10 9.38 10.64
CA ASP A 308 32.15 9.84 11.68
C ASP A 308 32.50 11.20 12.34
N THR A 309 33.66 11.76 12.02
CA THR A 309 34.03 13.16 12.32
C THR A 309 33.47 14.16 11.30
N ASN A 310 32.93 13.70 10.18
CA ASN A 310 32.29 14.54 9.17
C ASN A 310 30.92 15.07 9.63
N ASN A 311 30.40 16.08 8.94
CA ASN A 311 29.15 16.77 9.30
C ASN A 311 27.88 16.05 8.82
N GLY A 312 28.00 14.89 8.15
CA GLY A 312 26.87 14.10 7.65
C GLY A 312 26.17 14.69 6.42
N THR A 313 26.79 15.64 5.71
CA THR A 313 26.19 16.26 4.51
C THR A 313 26.54 15.45 3.25
N GLN A 314 25.87 15.71 2.12
CA GLN A 314 26.15 15.00 0.87
C GLN A 314 27.56 15.27 0.29
N TYR A 315 28.24 16.32 0.73
CA TYR A 315 29.65 16.61 0.43
C TYR A 315 30.63 15.98 1.43
N ASP A 316 30.12 15.57 2.58
CA ASP A 316 30.84 15.31 3.82
C ASP A 316 30.11 14.22 4.64
N PRO A 317 29.92 13.00 4.11
CA PRO A 317 29.08 11.97 4.73
C PRO A 317 29.75 11.35 5.95
N ILE A 318 28.96 10.92 6.93
CA ILE A 318 29.45 10.13 8.08
C ILE A 318 29.59 8.66 7.69
N ALA A 319 30.39 7.86 8.41
CA ALA A 319 30.63 6.46 8.07
C ALA A 319 29.50 5.53 8.54
N SER A 320 29.02 5.69 9.78
CA SER A 320 28.16 4.71 10.45
C SER A 320 26.70 5.16 10.62
N LEU A 321 25.79 4.19 10.69
CA LEU A 321 24.40 4.46 11.08
C LEU A 321 24.30 4.91 12.54
N LYS A 322 25.13 4.33 13.42
CA LYS A 322 25.29 4.77 14.81
C LYS A 322 25.41 6.30 14.88
N ARG A 323 26.36 6.87 14.13
CA ARG A 323 26.61 8.31 14.13
C ARG A 323 25.43 9.12 13.61
N ALA A 324 24.65 8.58 12.66
CA ALA A 324 23.41 9.21 12.21
C ALA A 324 22.36 9.29 13.33
N PHE A 325 22.16 8.19 14.07
CA PHE A 325 21.23 8.15 15.20
C PHE A 325 21.73 8.95 16.41
N GLU A 326 23.04 9.03 16.65
CA GLU A 326 23.61 9.97 17.63
C GLU A 326 23.25 11.43 17.29
N ILE A 327 23.38 11.83 16.01
CA ILE A 327 23.04 13.19 15.58
C ILE A 327 21.54 13.45 15.75
N ILE A 328 20.67 12.51 15.38
CA ILE A 328 19.21 12.65 15.51
C ILE A 328 18.78 12.68 16.99
N ASN A 329 19.22 11.71 17.80
CA ASN A 329 18.80 11.59 19.20
C ASN A 329 19.30 12.75 20.08
N ASN A 330 20.38 13.45 19.68
CA ASN A 330 20.87 14.67 20.35
C ASN A 330 20.35 15.97 19.70
N SER A 331 19.54 15.90 18.64
CA SER A 331 19.06 17.09 17.94
C SER A 331 17.86 17.74 18.64
N THR A 332 17.85 19.06 18.68
CA THR A 332 16.70 19.87 19.10
C THR A 332 15.78 20.27 17.94
N LEU A 333 16.10 19.87 16.71
CA LEU A 333 15.27 20.15 15.53
C LEU A 333 14.03 19.25 15.51
N THR A 334 12.89 19.84 15.17
CA THR A 334 11.61 19.15 14.96
C THR A 334 11.17 19.28 13.49
N PRO A 335 11.91 18.68 12.54
CA PRO A 335 11.60 18.78 11.11
C PRO A 335 10.20 18.22 10.82
N THR A 336 9.39 18.96 10.06
CA THR A 336 7.97 18.64 9.82
C THR A 336 7.77 17.26 9.18
N ASP A 337 8.68 16.90 8.26
CA ASP A 337 8.71 15.63 7.54
C ASP A 337 9.61 14.56 8.22
N GLY A 338 10.15 14.84 9.41
CA GLY A 338 11.15 13.99 10.07
C GLY A 338 12.58 14.15 9.55
N PHE A 339 13.49 13.39 10.17
CA PHE A 339 14.87 13.23 9.73
C PHE A 339 14.97 12.22 8.60
N LYS A 340 15.91 12.42 7.66
CA LYS A 340 16.06 11.59 6.47
C LYS A 340 17.51 11.07 6.39
N ILE A 341 17.68 9.75 6.54
CA ILE A 341 18.97 9.07 6.43
C ILE A 341 19.10 8.53 5.00
N PHE A 342 20.18 8.91 4.31
CA PHE A 342 20.50 8.46 2.96
C PHE A 342 21.74 7.57 2.97
N ALA A 343 21.53 6.25 2.89
CA ALA A 343 22.62 5.29 2.72
C ALA A 343 23.22 5.42 1.30
N GLN A 344 24.56 5.54 1.21
CA GLN A 344 25.28 5.71 -0.05
C GLN A 344 26.14 4.50 -0.44
N THR A 345 26.15 3.45 0.39
CA THR A 345 26.88 2.19 0.22
C THR A 345 26.18 1.11 1.05
N ASP A 346 26.60 -0.15 0.91
CA ASP A 346 26.30 -1.19 1.89
C ASP A 346 27.02 -0.87 3.22
N LEU A 347 26.33 -1.05 4.35
CA LEU A 347 26.72 -0.62 5.70
C LEU A 347 26.69 -1.79 6.69
N GLU A 348 27.48 -1.69 7.76
CA GLU A 348 27.47 -2.62 8.88
C GLU A 348 26.90 -1.92 10.14
N LEU A 349 26.27 -2.69 11.03
CA LEU A 349 25.93 -2.23 12.38
C LEU A 349 27.10 -2.53 13.32
N GLU A 350 27.52 -1.51 14.08
CA GLU A 350 28.58 -1.64 15.09
C GLU A 350 28.02 -1.92 16.50
N GLU A 351 26.75 -1.58 16.75
CA GLU A 351 26.03 -1.80 18.00
C GLU A 351 24.52 -1.85 17.79
N ASN A 352 23.75 -2.08 18.86
CA ASN A 352 22.29 -1.99 18.82
C ASN A 352 21.85 -0.53 18.63
N ILE A 353 20.88 -0.28 17.75
CA ILE A 353 20.35 1.07 17.50
C ILE A 353 18.98 1.20 18.16
N ASP A 354 18.89 2.02 19.22
CA ASP A 354 17.62 2.40 19.83
C ASP A 354 17.21 3.81 19.37
N ILE A 355 16.01 3.91 18.76
CA ILE A 355 15.45 5.15 18.23
C ILE A 355 14.60 5.83 19.31
N ALA A 356 14.90 7.09 19.62
CA ALA A 356 14.18 7.85 20.64
C ALA A 356 12.71 8.11 20.28
N THR A 357 11.85 8.10 21.30
CA THR A 357 10.43 8.53 21.24
C THR A 357 10.29 9.97 20.76
N GLY A 358 9.21 10.33 20.06
CA GLY A 358 9.01 11.69 19.55
C GLY A 358 9.75 12.02 18.25
N GLN A 359 10.65 11.14 17.80
CA GLN A 359 11.34 11.30 16.52
C GLN A 359 10.56 10.66 15.38
N LYS A 360 10.63 11.30 14.21
CA LYS A 360 10.22 10.73 12.92
C LYS A 360 11.48 10.56 12.06
N ILE A 361 11.71 9.37 11.54
CA ILE A 361 12.94 9.05 10.80
C ILE A 361 12.59 8.25 9.55
N THR A 362 13.07 8.67 8.39
CA THR A 362 13.02 7.88 7.14
C THR A 362 14.43 7.42 6.74
N ILE A 363 14.62 6.14 6.44
CA ILE A 363 15.86 5.62 5.83
C ILE A 363 15.61 5.29 4.35
N TYR A 364 16.42 5.86 3.47
CA TYR A 364 16.47 5.58 2.04
C TYR A 364 17.78 4.88 1.67
N GLY A 365 17.75 3.94 0.73
CA GLY A 365 18.97 3.28 0.27
C GLY A 365 18.92 2.57 -1.08
N THR A 366 18.43 3.22 -2.14
CA THR A 366 18.48 2.64 -3.49
C THR A 366 19.84 2.88 -4.17
N LYS A 367 20.49 1.80 -4.65
CA LYS A 367 21.62 1.86 -5.59
C LYS A 367 21.14 2.42 -6.94
N ARG A 368 22.04 3.02 -7.73
CA ARG A 368 21.73 3.47 -9.12
C ARG A 368 21.22 2.34 -10.04
N SER A 369 21.40 1.08 -9.67
CA SER A 369 20.90 -0.10 -10.37
C SER A 369 19.49 -0.54 -9.92
N GLY A 370 18.78 0.26 -9.11
CA GLY A 370 17.48 -0.11 -8.52
C GLY A 370 17.55 -1.14 -7.38
N ALA A 371 18.73 -1.67 -7.08
CA ALA A 371 18.93 -2.64 -6.01
C ALA A 371 19.05 -1.94 -4.63
N PRO A 372 18.62 -2.56 -3.52
CA PRO A 372 18.81 -1.99 -2.19
C PRO A 372 20.28 -1.98 -1.75
N TYR A 373 20.64 -1.00 -0.92
CA TYR A 373 21.80 -1.09 -0.02
C TYR A 373 21.48 -2.01 1.16
N THR A 374 22.51 -2.72 1.62
CA THR A 374 22.46 -3.66 2.71
C THR A 374 22.84 -2.97 4.02
N ILE A 375 22.16 -3.33 5.10
CA ILE A 375 22.56 -3.03 6.48
C ILE A 375 22.79 -4.38 7.16
N ASP A 376 24.06 -4.75 7.37
CA ASP A 376 24.42 -6.04 7.96
C ASP A 376 24.59 -5.95 9.49
N GLY A 377 23.80 -6.73 10.23
CA GLY A 377 23.83 -6.76 11.70
C GLY A 377 24.81 -7.76 12.31
N GLY A 378 25.59 -8.48 11.49
CA GLY A 378 26.60 -9.44 11.96
C GLY A 378 26.06 -10.60 12.80
N GLY A 379 24.76 -10.88 12.74
CA GLY A 379 24.04 -11.82 13.62
C GLY A 379 23.90 -11.35 15.08
N THR A 380 24.36 -10.13 15.39
CA THR A 380 24.62 -9.67 16.76
C THR A 380 23.71 -8.51 17.16
N TYR A 381 23.46 -7.57 16.25
CA TYR A 381 22.86 -6.26 16.58
C TYR A 381 21.42 -6.10 16.10
N SER A 382 20.58 -5.51 16.95
CA SER A 382 19.16 -5.23 16.69
C SER A 382 18.91 -3.74 16.44
N ILE A 383 17.78 -3.42 15.81
CA ILE A 383 17.27 -2.04 15.70
C ILE A 383 15.92 -1.96 16.43
N THR A 384 15.75 -0.98 17.32
CA THR A 384 14.50 -0.72 18.07
C THR A 384 13.88 0.60 17.64
N ALA A 385 12.73 0.54 16.95
CA ALA A 385 11.90 1.70 16.68
C ALA A 385 10.95 1.99 17.86
N GLY A 386 11.29 3.00 18.67
CA GLY A 386 10.41 3.58 19.69
C GLY A 386 9.85 4.97 19.34
N GLY A 387 10.15 5.48 18.14
CA GLY A 387 9.72 6.80 17.66
C GLY A 387 8.25 6.88 17.25
N ASP A 388 7.82 8.07 16.84
CA ASP A 388 6.43 8.34 16.41
C ASP A 388 6.16 7.73 15.02
N SER A 389 7.14 7.85 14.11
CA SER A 389 7.13 7.27 12.76
C SER A 389 8.52 6.75 12.41
N PHE A 390 8.63 5.48 11.99
CA PHE A 390 9.85 4.94 11.38
C PHE A 390 9.56 4.47 9.95
N ASP A 391 10.09 5.19 8.97
CA ASP A 391 9.87 4.92 7.56
C ASP A 391 11.14 4.34 6.94
N CYS A 392 11.02 3.34 6.08
CA CYS A 392 12.17 2.68 5.45
C CYS A 392 11.83 2.30 4.01
N SER A 393 12.69 2.69 3.06
CA SER A 393 12.47 2.48 1.63
C SER A 393 13.71 1.93 0.94
N CYS A 394 13.52 0.82 0.21
CA CYS A 394 14.55 0.15 -0.60
C CYS A 394 15.83 -0.23 0.19
N ILE A 395 15.68 -0.75 1.41
CA ILE A 395 16.80 -1.25 2.25
C ILE A 395 16.75 -2.78 2.38
N CYS A 396 17.92 -3.41 2.43
CA CYS A 396 18.08 -4.84 2.73
C CYS A 396 18.74 -5.01 4.11
N PHE A 397 17.97 -5.24 5.16
CA PHE A 397 18.50 -5.66 6.45
C PHE A 397 18.97 -7.12 6.35
N ASN A 398 20.24 -7.38 6.66
CA ASN A 398 20.84 -8.71 6.59
C ASN A 398 21.44 -9.08 7.95
N LYS A 399 21.23 -10.31 8.43
CA LYS A 399 21.76 -10.79 9.72
C LYS A 399 21.52 -9.86 10.91
N ILE A 400 20.47 -9.03 10.89
CA ILE A 400 20.10 -8.27 12.08
C ILE A 400 19.56 -9.24 13.13
N LYS A 401 19.79 -8.94 14.41
CA LYS A 401 19.16 -9.64 15.53
C LYS A 401 17.72 -9.13 15.69
N GLY A 402 16.94 -9.25 14.62
CA GLY A 402 15.59 -8.76 14.45
C GLY A 402 15.44 -7.23 14.42
N PHE A 403 14.33 -6.77 13.81
CA PHE A 403 13.88 -5.39 13.85
C PHE A 403 12.71 -5.27 14.83
N LYS A 404 12.86 -4.48 15.90
CA LYS A 404 11.80 -4.26 16.90
C LYS A 404 11.04 -2.98 16.59
N ILE A 405 9.73 -3.00 16.84
CA ILE A 405 8.91 -1.79 16.95
C ILE A 405 8.18 -1.88 18.28
N THR A 406 8.29 -0.84 19.11
CA THR A 406 7.75 -0.83 20.49
C THR A 406 6.72 0.27 20.75
N ALA A 407 6.59 1.22 19.82
CA ALA A 407 5.62 2.30 19.85
C ALA A 407 5.42 2.85 18.42
N GLY A 408 4.40 3.71 18.24
CA GLY A 408 4.19 4.46 17.00
C GLY A 408 3.84 3.61 15.78
N GLN A 409 4.10 4.15 14.59
CA GLN A 409 3.93 3.45 13.32
C GLN A 409 5.28 3.27 12.61
N ALA A 410 5.53 2.10 12.04
CA ALA A 410 6.64 1.88 11.12
C ALA A 410 6.13 1.48 9.74
N ASN A 411 6.72 2.03 8.69
CA ASN A 411 6.36 1.73 7.30
C ASN A 411 7.58 1.24 6.52
N PHE A 412 7.46 0.10 5.84
CA PHE A 412 8.52 -0.49 5.02
C PHE A 412 8.05 -0.60 3.56
N TYR A 413 8.85 -0.07 2.63
CA TYR A 413 8.52 0.00 1.21
C TYR A 413 9.63 -0.65 0.38
N ALA A 414 9.31 -1.74 -0.34
CA ALA A 414 10.26 -2.53 -1.13
C ALA A 414 11.51 -3.04 -0.35
N CYS A 415 11.42 -3.10 0.99
CA CYS A 415 12.51 -3.53 1.86
C CYS A 415 12.65 -5.05 1.92
N LYS A 416 13.84 -5.51 2.31
CA LYS A 416 14.13 -6.91 2.59
C LYS A 416 14.65 -7.06 4.02
N ILE A 417 14.23 -8.10 4.72
CA ILE A 417 14.81 -8.53 6.00
C ILE A 417 15.21 -9.99 5.83
N THR A 418 16.50 -10.28 5.98
CA THR A 418 17.10 -11.58 5.59
C THR A 418 18.10 -12.08 6.63
N ASN A 419 18.18 -13.40 6.79
CA ASN A 419 19.12 -14.08 7.71
C ASN A 419 18.99 -13.63 9.19
N GLY A 420 17.83 -13.07 9.58
CA GLY A 420 17.65 -12.41 10.86
C GLY A 420 17.47 -13.37 12.04
N THR A 421 17.95 -12.98 13.23
CA THR A 421 17.93 -13.83 14.43
C THR A 421 17.09 -13.26 15.56
N ALA A 422 16.52 -14.15 16.37
CA ALA A 422 15.54 -13.84 17.41
C ALA A 422 15.94 -12.72 18.39
N MET A 423 15.00 -11.81 18.68
CA MET A 423 15.22 -10.77 19.68
C MET A 423 15.07 -11.28 21.12
N SER A 424 16.02 -10.88 21.96
CA SER A 424 16.02 -11.08 23.41
C SER A 424 15.49 -9.81 24.10
N GLY A 425 14.17 -9.67 24.25
CA GLY A 425 13.59 -8.47 24.87
C GLY A 425 12.07 -8.32 24.84
N GLY A 426 11.31 -9.41 24.97
CA GLY A 426 9.84 -9.41 25.13
C GLY A 426 9.42 -10.27 26.32
N ALA A 427 8.12 -10.36 26.61
CA ALA A 427 7.60 -11.31 27.61
C ALA A 427 7.81 -12.77 27.15
N SER A 428 7.80 -13.01 25.84
CA SER A 428 8.35 -14.19 25.20
C SER A 428 9.83 -13.98 24.85
N SER A 429 10.68 -14.99 25.10
CA SER A 429 12.09 -14.97 24.73
C SER A 429 12.28 -15.48 23.29
N GLY A 430 12.82 -14.62 22.42
CA GLY A 430 13.05 -14.95 21.01
C GLY A 430 11.84 -14.67 20.12
N CYS A 431 11.35 -13.43 20.09
CA CYS A 431 10.35 -13.01 19.10
C CYS A 431 10.99 -12.60 17.77
N GLY A 432 10.24 -12.76 16.67
CA GLY A 432 10.37 -11.98 15.43
C GLY A 432 11.76 -11.94 14.83
N GLY A 433 12.18 -13.02 14.17
CA GLY A 433 13.54 -13.16 13.62
C GLY A 433 13.85 -12.12 12.55
N GLY A 434 12.85 -11.76 11.74
CA GLY A 434 12.89 -10.56 10.91
C GLY A 434 12.34 -9.33 11.63
N LEU A 435 11.08 -9.40 12.07
CA LEU A 435 10.32 -8.27 12.63
C LEU A 435 9.55 -8.69 13.90
N CYS A 436 9.63 -7.91 14.98
CA CYS A 436 8.82 -8.07 16.19
C CYS A 436 8.09 -6.76 16.52
N VAL A 437 6.76 -6.77 16.39
CA VAL A 437 5.87 -5.63 16.60
C VAL A 437 5.15 -5.79 17.93
N VAL A 438 5.43 -4.93 18.90
CA VAL A 438 4.91 -5.07 20.26
C VAL A 438 4.47 -3.73 20.86
N GLY A 439 3.52 -3.78 21.80
CA GLY A 439 3.06 -2.65 22.58
C GLY A 439 1.72 -2.05 22.11
N THR A 440 1.05 -1.39 23.05
CA THR A 440 -0.24 -0.71 22.90
C THR A 440 -0.25 0.29 21.74
N GLY A 441 -0.98 -0.01 20.67
CA GLY A 441 -1.17 0.89 19.53
C GLY A 441 -0.02 0.89 18.52
N THR A 442 0.99 0.03 18.71
CA THR A 442 2.11 -0.10 17.79
C THR A 442 1.67 -0.71 16.47
N LYS A 443 2.08 -0.10 15.35
CA LYS A 443 1.69 -0.54 14.01
C LYS A 443 2.89 -0.72 13.08
N ALA A 444 2.88 -1.79 12.29
CA ALA A 444 3.78 -1.97 11.15
C ALA A 444 2.97 -2.07 9.84
N VAL A 445 3.38 -1.33 8.81
CA VAL A 445 2.87 -1.45 7.44
C VAL A 445 4.02 -1.86 6.54
N LEU A 446 3.86 -2.96 5.79
CA LEU A 446 4.86 -3.43 4.84
C LEU A 446 4.23 -3.49 3.45
N ALA A 447 4.88 -2.88 2.46
CA ALA A 447 4.45 -2.87 1.07
C ALA A 447 5.59 -3.35 0.15
N GLY A 448 5.32 -4.37 -0.68
CA GLY A 448 6.32 -4.95 -1.61
C GLY A 448 7.55 -5.57 -0.93
N CYS A 449 7.46 -5.88 0.37
CA CYS A 449 8.62 -6.31 1.16
C CYS A 449 8.86 -7.83 1.10
N THR A 450 10.10 -8.25 1.36
CA THR A 450 10.48 -9.66 1.53
C THR A 450 11.01 -9.91 2.94
N ILE A 451 10.55 -10.96 3.62
CA ILE A 451 11.16 -11.47 4.85
C ILE A 451 11.50 -12.95 4.67
N SER A 452 12.79 -13.27 4.62
CA SER A 452 13.29 -14.62 4.36
C SER A 452 14.44 -15.03 5.28
N ASP A 453 14.70 -16.34 5.37
CA ASP A 453 15.88 -16.90 6.04
C ASP A 453 16.02 -16.54 7.54
N CYS A 454 14.94 -16.09 8.19
CA CYS A 454 14.94 -15.62 9.59
C CYS A 454 14.55 -16.71 10.61
N GLN A 455 15.13 -16.67 11.81
CA GLN A 455 14.92 -17.67 12.87
C GLN A 455 14.52 -17.05 14.22
N ALA A 456 13.45 -17.58 14.82
CA ALA A 456 12.94 -17.16 16.14
C ALA A 456 12.39 -18.33 16.98
N SER A 457 11.99 -18.06 18.23
CA SER A 457 11.09 -18.93 19.00
C SER A 457 9.66 -18.79 18.50
N TYR A 458 9.20 -17.55 18.37
CA TYR A 458 7.85 -17.18 17.95
C TYR A 458 7.93 -16.21 16.79
N GLY A 459 7.27 -16.51 15.67
CA GLY A 459 7.28 -15.65 14.49
C GLY A 459 8.64 -15.64 13.81
N GLY A 460 8.98 -16.72 13.09
CA GLY A 460 10.29 -16.86 12.43
C GLY A 460 10.62 -15.67 11.53
N GLY A 461 9.65 -15.25 10.72
CA GLY A 461 9.70 -13.98 9.97
C GLY A 461 9.15 -12.81 10.79
N ILE A 462 7.86 -12.85 11.14
CA ILE A 462 7.13 -11.78 11.85
C ILE A 462 6.52 -12.29 13.17
N TYR A 463 6.70 -11.53 14.24
CA TYR A 463 5.93 -11.61 15.49
C TYR A 463 5.10 -10.33 15.67
N VAL A 464 3.84 -10.47 16.08
CA VAL A 464 3.00 -9.34 16.49
C VAL A 464 2.16 -9.69 17.72
N SER A 465 2.33 -8.93 18.82
CA SER A 465 1.58 -9.10 20.07
C SER A 465 1.80 -7.92 21.01
N ASP A 466 0.74 -7.35 21.60
CA ASP A 466 0.89 -6.46 22.76
C ASP A 466 0.97 -7.32 24.04
N ASP A 467 2.18 -7.82 24.33
CA ASP A 467 2.46 -8.63 25.52
C ASP A 467 2.49 -7.80 26.83
N ILE A 468 2.22 -6.49 26.76
CA ILE A 468 2.48 -5.52 27.85
C ILE A 468 1.20 -4.77 28.28
N GLY A 469 0.20 -4.64 27.40
CA GLY A 469 -1.04 -3.93 27.67
C GLY A 469 -2.31 -4.67 27.27
N SER A 470 -3.44 -3.98 27.44
CA SER A 470 -4.74 -4.33 26.86
C SER A 470 -4.97 -3.63 25.52
N GLY A 471 -3.90 -3.27 24.82
CA GLY A 471 -3.95 -2.62 23.52
C GLY A 471 -4.09 -3.63 22.40
N THR A 472 -3.81 -3.14 21.18
CA THR A 472 -3.53 -4.02 20.05
C THR A 472 -2.23 -3.59 19.39
N SER A 473 -1.48 -4.55 18.87
CA SER A 473 -0.37 -4.29 17.92
C SER A 473 -0.80 -4.78 16.54
N GLU A 474 -0.63 -3.97 15.50
CA GLU A 474 -1.09 -4.30 14.14
C GLU A 474 0.07 -4.54 13.16
N VAL A 475 -0.04 -5.58 12.33
CA VAL A 475 0.76 -5.74 11.11
C VAL A 475 -0.18 -5.68 9.90
N GLN A 476 0.13 -4.80 8.94
CA GLN A 476 -0.54 -4.70 7.65
C GLN A 476 0.43 -5.07 6.52
N LEU A 477 0.06 -6.02 5.67
CA LEU A 477 0.89 -6.54 4.58
C LEU A 477 0.24 -6.24 3.22
N LYS A 478 0.99 -5.58 2.35
CA LYS A 478 0.62 -5.31 0.96
C LYS A 478 1.64 -5.89 -0.02
N ASP A 479 1.19 -6.76 -0.94
CA ASP A 479 2.04 -7.36 -2.00
C ASP A 479 3.38 -7.93 -1.47
N CYS A 480 3.41 -8.48 -0.26
CA CYS A 480 4.62 -8.93 0.45
C CYS A 480 4.88 -10.44 0.32
N LEU A 481 6.17 -10.83 0.37
CA LEU A 481 6.64 -12.20 0.45
C LEU A 481 7.20 -12.52 1.86
N ILE A 482 6.55 -13.41 2.60
CA ILE A 482 7.06 -13.97 3.85
C ILE A 482 7.50 -15.41 3.58
N GLY A 483 8.79 -15.56 3.28
CA GLY A 483 9.39 -16.83 2.87
C GLY A 483 10.17 -16.72 1.56
N ALA A 484 10.20 -17.80 0.79
CA ALA A 484 10.94 -17.87 -0.48
C ALA A 484 10.02 -17.96 -1.71
N GLU A 485 10.56 -17.59 -2.88
CA GLU A 485 9.79 -17.48 -4.13
C GLU A 485 9.39 -18.84 -4.73
N SER A 486 10.36 -19.65 -5.19
CA SER A 486 10.07 -20.79 -6.08
C SER A 486 11.12 -21.91 -6.10
N SER A 487 11.61 -22.34 -4.94
CA SER A 487 12.38 -23.60 -4.84
C SER A 487 12.25 -24.29 -3.48
N VAL A 488 11.80 -25.55 -3.45
CA VAL A 488 12.04 -26.47 -2.33
C VAL A 488 13.16 -27.44 -2.74
N PRO A 489 14.28 -27.50 -2.01
CA PRO A 489 15.25 -28.57 -2.17
C PRO A 489 14.79 -29.83 -1.39
N ALA A 490 13.77 -30.52 -1.91
CA ALA A 490 13.14 -31.73 -1.37
C ALA A 490 12.48 -31.61 0.03
N GLN A 491 11.24 -32.09 0.17
CA GLN A 491 10.54 -32.12 1.46
C GLN A 491 11.24 -33.06 2.47
N ASN A 492 11.13 -32.72 3.76
CA ASN A 492 11.60 -33.46 4.96
C ASN A 492 13.02 -33.15 5.49
N GLU A 493 13.76 -32.19 4.94
CA GLU A 493 15.02 -31.73 5.56
C GLU A 493 14.84 -30.44 6.39
N VAL A 494 14.97 -30.58 7.71
CA VAL A 494 15.06 -29.44 8.65
C VAL A 494 16.36 -28.69 8.38
N GLY A 495 16.24 -27.43 7.93
CA GLY A 495 17.37 -26.61 7.47
C GLY A 495 17.24 -26.08 6.03
N LYS A 496 16.13 -26.38 5.34
CA LYS A 496 15.83 -25.90 3.96
C LYS A 496 14.52 -25.11 3.85
N TYR A 497 14.06 -24.56 4.98
CA TYR A 497 12.94 -23.63 5.05
C TYR A 497 13.50 -22.21 5.20
N SER A 498 12.79 -21.24 4.65
CA SER A 498 13.13 -19.82 4.74
C SER A 498 13.01 -19.35 6.18
N ASN A 499 11.81 -19.08 6.68
CA ASN A 499 11.65 -18.64 8.07
C ASN A 499 11.35 -19.83 8.99
N ILE A 500 11.98 -19.84 10.18
CA ILE A 500 11.97 -20.97 11.12
C ILE A 500 11.58 -20.50 12.53
N ALA A 501 10.51 -21.06 13.08
CA ALA A 501 10.10 -20.90 14.47
C ALA A 501 10.39 -22.18 15.29
N THR A 502 11.10 -22.06 16.41
CA THR A 502 11.37 -23.20 17.33
C THR A 502 10.18 -23.51 18.25
N SER A 503 9.14 -22.66 18.28
CA SER A 503 7.88 -22.88 18.99
C SER A 503 6.67 -22.78 18.05
N THR A 504 6.23 -21.58 17.65
CA THR A 504 5.03 -21.39 16.81
C THR A 504 5.16 -20.24 15.81
N GLY A 505 4.41 -20.33 14.70
CA GLY A 505 4.37 -19.28 13.66
C GLY A 505 5.66 -19.20 12.85
N GLY A 506 5.89 -20.18 11.97
CA GLY A 506 7.12 -20.26 11.18
C GLY A 506 7.36 -19.04 10.30
N GLY A 507 6.34 -18.61 9.56
CA GLY A 507 6.34 -17.33 8.85
C GLY A 507 5.92 -16.18 9.77
N ILE A 508 4.69 -16.27 10.31
CA ILE A 508 4.07 -15.24 11.16
C ILE A 508 3.51 -15.88 12.45
N TYR A 509 3.74 -15.25 13.60
CA TYR A 509 3.00 -15.49 14.85
C TYR A 509 2.20 -14.25 15.23
N VAL A 510 0.91 -14.43 15.52
CA VAL A 510 0.03 -13.41 16.09
C VAL A 510 -0.36 -13.83 17.51
N GLY A 511 0.07 -13.07 18.50
CA GLY A 511 -0.29 -13.25 19.91
C GLY A 511 -1.68 -12.71 20.23
N THR A 512 -2.12 -12.85 21.49
CA THR A 512 -3.50 -12.63 21.93
C THR A 512 -4.06 -11.24 21.61
N SER A 513 -3.21 -10.22 21.61
CA SER A 513 -3.54 -8.82 21.32
C SER A 513 -3.00 -8.34 19.96
N GLY A 514 -2.45 -9.25 19.14
CA GLY A 514 -2.01 -8.94 17.79
C GLY A 514 -3.17 -8.90 16.79
N LYS A 515 -3.06 -8.02 15.79
CA LYS A 515 -3.93 -7.94 14.61
C LYS A 515 -3.11 -8.11 13.34
N LEU A 516 -3.65 -8.82 12.35
CA LEU A 516 -3.00 -9.05 11.05
C LEU A 516 -3.96 -8.77 9.88
N THR A 517 -3.56 -7.89 8.97
CA THR A 517 -4.35 -7.45 7.80
C THR A 517 -3.56 -7.67 6.51
N PHE A 518 -4.18 -8.25 5.48
CA PHE A 518 -3.59 -8.47 4.16
C PHE A 518 -4.32 -7.67 3.07
N SER A 519 -3.57 -7.15 2.09
CA SER A 519 -4.11 -6.50 0.88
C SER A 519 -3.20 -6.74 -0.34
N GLY A 520 -3.74 -6.78 -1.55
CA GLY A 520 -2.95 -7.15 -2.73
C GLY A 520 -2.41 -8.59 -2.68
N ASN A 521 -1.37 -8.89 -3.44
CA ASN A 521 -0.93 -10.24 -3.80
C ASN A 521 0.10 -10.82 -2.82
N ASN A 522 -0.26 -10.93 -1.55
CA ASN A 522 0.65 -11.45 -0.52
C ASN A 522 0.94 -12.94 -0.68
N LYS A 523 2.13 -13.37 -0.26
CA LYS A 523 2.60 -14.75 -0.38
C LYS A 523 3.35 -15.20 0.87
N ILE A 524 2.95 -16.35 1.42
CA ILE A 524 3.57 -16.95 2.61
C ILE A 524 3.95 -18.38 2.25
N SER A 525 5.24 -18.63 1.99
CA SER A 525 5.68 -19.94 1.50
C SER A 525 7.06 -20.40 1.94
N TYR A 526 7.16 -21.71 2.20
CA TYR A 526 8.39 -22.41 2.61
C TYR A 526 8.91 -22.02 4.01
N ASN A 527 7.99 -21.75 4.93
CA ASN A 527 8.27 -21.50 6.35
C ASN A 527 8.03 -22.76 7.21
N CYS A 528 8.69 -22.84 8.38
CA CYS A 528 8.68 -24.00 9.26
C CYS A 528 8.42 -23.64 10.73
N SER A 529 7.55 -24.39 11.39
CA SER A 529 7.36 -24.36 12.85
C SER A 529 7.65 -25.74 13.47
N ALA A 530 8.45 -25.75 14.53
CA ALA A 530 8.68 -26.95 15.35
C ALA A 530 7.49 -27.30 16.28
N GLY A 531 6.42 -26.50 16.26
CA GLY A 531 5.14 -26.74 16.92
C GLY A 531 3.97 -26.50 15.97
N ASN A 532 3.23 -25.41 16.18
CA ASN A 532 2.00 -25.06 15.46
C ASN A 532 2.17 -23.88 14.51
N GLY A 533 1.42 -23.88 13.40
CA GLY A 533 1.32 -22.77 12.46
C GLY A 533 2.60 -22.57 11.65
N GLY A 534 2.74 -23.30 10.55
CA GLY A 534 3.95 -23.27 9.72
C GLY A 534 4.08 -21.98 8.93
N GLY A 535 3.02 -21.57 8.23
CA GLY A 535 2.93 -20.26 7.58
C GLY A 535 2.52 -19.19 8.58
N ILE A 536 1.34 -19.35 9.19
CA ILE A 536 0.79 -18.47 10.22
C ILE A 536 0.37 -19.31 11.43
N ASN A 537 0.63 -18.80 12.63
CA ASN A 537 -0.06 -19.20 13.87
C ASN A 537 -0.88 -18.00 14.37
N TYR A 538 -2.19 -18.15 14.49
CA TYR A 538 -3.10 -17.07 14.91
C TYR A 538 -3.73 -17.38 16.27
N ASN A 539 -3.15 -16.79 17.32
CA ASN A 539 -3.65 -16.88 18.69
C ASN A 539 -4.31 -15.55 19.14
N GLY A 540 -4.60 -14.63 18.20
CA GLY A 540 -5.17 -13.32 18.46
C GLY A 540 -6.67 -13.33 18.77
N SER A 541 -7.11 -12.41 19.63
CA SER A 541 -8.53 -12.18 19.95
C SER A 541 -9.17 -11.07 19.10
N VAL A 542 -8.44 -10.53 18.12
CA VAL A 542 -8.87 -9.49 17.18
C VAL A 542 -9.11 -10.13 15.81
N ASP A 543 -9.98 -9.55 14.98
CA ASP A 543 -10.22 -10.04 13.62
C ASP A 543 -8.98 -9.97 12.71
N ALA A 544 -8.80 -11.01 11.89
CA ALA A 544 -7.79 -11.07 10.84
C ALA A 544 -8.44 -10.96 9.45
N GLU A 545 -7.90 -10.10 8.59
CA GLU A 545 -8.42 -9.87 7.24
C GLU A 545 -7.48 -10.48 6.18
N PHE A 546 -7.92 -11.56 5.55
CA PHE A 546 -7.11 -12.35 4.60
C PHE A 546 -7.43 -12.04 3.13
N ALA A 547 -7.36 -10.77 2.70
CA ALA A 547 -7.54 -10.41 1.30
C ALA A 547 -6.27 -10.71 0.46
N GLY A 548 -6.44 -11.42 -0.66
CA GLY A 548 -5.41 -11.61 -1.69
C GLY A 548 -4.17 -12.45 -1.33
N VAL A 549 -4.16 -13.12 -0.17
CA VAL A 549 -3.00 -13.89 0.31
C VAL A 549 -2.95 -15.34 -0.22
N LYS A 550 -1.75 -15.78 -0.61
CA LYS A 550 -1.43 -17.17 -0.98
C LYS A 550 -0.52 -17.83 0.07
N ILE A 551 -1.09 -18.72 0.88
CA ILE A 551 -0.35 -19.53 1.87
C ILE A 551 -0.08 -20.91 1.24
N ALA A 552 1.19 -21.29 1.06
CA ALA A 552 1.55 -22.54 0.35
C ALA A 552 2.86 -23.16 0.86
N SER A 553 2.94 -24.49 0.84
CA SER A 553 4.20 -25.24 1.07
C SER A 553 4.93 -24.93 2.40
N ASN A 554 4.18 -24.55 3.43
CA ASN A 554 4.68 -24.34 4.79
C ASN A 554 4.52 -25.61 5.64
N TYR A 555 5.36 -25.78 6.66
CA TYR A 555 5.40 -26.98 7.50
C TYR A 555 5.23 -26.64 8.99
N ALA A 556 4.46 -27.46 9.70
CA ALA A 556 4.36 -27.44 11.15
C ALA A 556 4.52 -28.87 11.66
N LYS A 557 5.33 -29.08 12.70
CA LYS A 557 5.59 -30.40 13.28
C LYS A 557 4.35 -31.02 13.93
N ASN A 558 3.54 -30.18 14.58
CA ASN A 558 2.36 -30.63 15.33
C ASN A 558 1.07 -30.41 14.50
N SER A 559 0.68 -29.15 14.28
CA SER A 559 -0.61 -28.80 13.67
C SER A 559 -0.55 -27.53 12.81
N GLY A 560 -1.40 -27.48 11.77
CA GLY A 560 -1.60 -26.30 10.93
C GLY A 560 -0.38 -25.90 10.10
N GLY A 561 -0.04 -26.70 9.08
CA GLY A 561 1.11 -26.42 8.21
C GLY A 561 1.01 -25.05 7.51
N GLY A 562 -0.15 -24.72 6.93
CA GLY A 562 -0.42 -23.41 6.34
C GLY A 562 -0.78 -22.35 7.38
N LEU A 563 -1.94 -22.54 8.01
CA LEU A 563 -2.48 -21.74 9.10
C LEU A 563 -2.81 -22.68 10.27
N TYR A 564 -2.59 -22.22 11.51
CA TYR A 564 -3.14 -22.77 12.75
C TYR A 564 -3.86 -21.64 13.48
#